data_AF-A0AAN5MHF0-F1
#
_entry.id   AF-A0AAN5MHF0-F1
#
_cell.length_a   1.000
_cell.length_b   1.000
_cell.length_c   1.000
_cell.angle_alpha   90.00
_cell.angle_beta   90.00
_cell.angle_gamma   90.00
#
_symmetry.space_group_name_H-M   'P 1'
#
loop_
_entity.id
_entity.type
_entity.pdbx_description
1 polymer ?
#
loop_
_entity_poly.entity_id
_entity_poly.type
_entity_poly.pdbx_seq_one_letter_code
_entity_poly.pdbx_strand_id
1 'polypeptide(L)'
;MSHENTPLNAVLEIDLVDKGELGHIYPHTVVYHVGRYSYLLAEDERGDYLIKPIFSNGTLGPDIVNKKFRHYYDVIQAAYDDLTATTYICAVSLAGKSMEIFTTTNGGLQSKVRFNYQIDDRKTFNFFFIEGNLYFYESGEDANGKYTVKSIRVTVE
;
A
#
# COMPACT_ATOMS: atom_id res chain seq x y z
N MET A 1 -25.50 15.44 42.94
CA MET A 1 -25.09 15.05 41.57
C MET A 1 -23.58 15.02 41.55
N SER A 2 -22.98 13.88 41.86
CA SER A 2 -21.53 13.67 41.78
C SER A 2 -21.19 13.18 40.38
N HIS A 3 -20.43 13.98 39.64
CA HIS A 3 -19.71 13.50 38.46
C HIS A 3 -18.63 12.54 38.98
N GLU A 4 -18.86 11.24 38.82
CA GLU A 4 -17.80 10.25 39.00
C GLU A 4 -16.76 10.46 37.91
N ASN A 5 -15.58 10.91 38.33
CA ASN A 5 -14.37 10.93 37.54
C ASN A 5 -14.00 9.49 37.19
N THR A 6 -14.12 9.11 35.93
CA THR A 6 -13.51 7.88 35.41
C THR A 6 -12.00 7.94 35.66
N PRO A 7 -11.37 6.93 36.29
CA PRO A 7 -9.94 6.99 36.58
C PRO A 7 -9.12 7.03 35.29
N LEU A 8 -8.20 7.98 35.21
CA LEU A 8 -7.33 8.28 34.06
C LEU A 8 -6.21 7.23 33.84
N ASN A 9 -6.38 5.99 34.30
CA ASN A 9 -5.35 4.93 34.30
C ASN A 9 -5.90 3.59 33.78
N ALA A 10 -6.75 3.61 32.75
CA ALA A 10 -7.11 2.37 32.07
C ALA A 10 -5.90 1.87 31.26
N VAL A 11 -5.33 0.74 31.67
CA VAL A 11 -4.35 0.02 30.85
C VAL A 11 -5.15 -0.72 29.77
N LEU A 12 -4.89 -0.39 28.51
CA LEU A 12 -5.43 -1.13 27.38
C LEU A 12 -4.64 -2.45 27.26
N GLU A 13 -5.25 -3.55 27.67
CA GLU A 13 -4.70 -4.89 27.39
C GLU A 13 -4.97 -5.23 25.92
N ILE A 14 -3.91 -5.61 25.21
CA ILE A 14 -3.95 -5.99 23.79
C ILE A 14 -3.56 -7.46 23.70
N ASP A 15 -4.52 -8.29 23.33
CA ASP A 15 -4.28 -9.71 23.06
C ASP A 15 -3.96 -9.93 21.58
N LEU A 16 -2.93 -10.72 21.31
CA LEU A 16 -2.66 -11.24 19.97
C LEU A 16 -3.55 -12.46 19.72
N VAL A 17 -4.39 -12.38 18.68
CA VAL A 17 -5.31 -13.45 18.30
C VAL A 17 -4.97 -13.90 16.88
N ASP A 18 -4.83 -15.21 16.68
CA ASP A 18 -4.65 -15.77 15.34
C ASP A 18 -5.91 -15.57 14.48
N LYS A 19 -5.72 -15.08 13.26
CA LYS A 19 -6.78 -14.74 12.31
C LYS A 19 -6.56 -15.36 10.92
N GLY A 20 -5.63 -16.31 10.82
CA GLY A 20 -5.34 -17.09 9.62
C GLY A 20 -3.91 -16.90 9.11
N GLU A 21 -3.57 -17.72 8.11
CA GLU A 21 -2.22 -17.81 7.56
C GLU A 21 -2.12 -17.20 6.16
N LEU A 22 -0.98 -16.56 5.93
CA LEU A 22 -0.43 -16.27 4.61
C LEU A 22 0.71 -17.26 4.45
N GLY A 23 0.76 -17.99 3.33
CA GLY A 23 1.85 -18.93 3.07
C GLY A 23 3.19 -18.22 2.91
N HIS A 24 4.06 -18.75 2.06
CA HIS A 24 5.36 -18.13 1.79
C HIS A 24 5.20 -16.84 0.96
N ILE A 25 5.23 -15.69 1.65
CA ILE A 25 5.11 -14.36 1.05
C ILE A 25 6.37 -13.53 1.28
N TYR A 26 6.62 -12.60 0.36
CA TYR A 26 7.57 -11.52 0.59
C TYR A 26 7.12 -10.62 1.75
N PRO A 27 8.04 -9.95 2.45
CA PRO A 27 7.72 -9.20 3.68
C PRO A 27 6.85 -7.96 3.42
N HIS A 28 6.73 -7.49 2.18
CA HIS A 28 5.86 -6.37 1.85
C HIS A 28 4.40 -6.83 1.72
N THR A 29 3.56 -6.29 2.60
CA THR A 29 2.10 -6.43 2.50
C THR A 29 1.46 -5.05 2.55
N VAL A 30 0.33 -4.90 1.86
CA VAL A 30 -0.40 -3.63 1.80
C VAL A 30 -1.86 -3.89 2.15
N VAL A 31 -2.36 -3.12 3.12
CA VAL A 31 -3.80 -3.04 3.40
C VAL A 31 -4.38 -1.86 2.63
N TYR A 32 -5.51 -2.07 1.98
CA TYR A 32 -6.21 -1.03 1.23
C TYR A 32 -7.73 -1.19 1.31
N HIS A 33 -8.45 -0.12 0.98
CA HIS A 33 -9.90 -0.09 1.03
C HIS A 33 -10.53 0.14 -0.35
N VAL A 34 -11.64 -0.55 -0.62
CA VAL A 34 -12.52 -0.27 -1.76
C VAL A 34 -13.92 -0.07 -1.21
N GLY A 35 -14.38 1.19 -1.17
CA GLY A 35 -15.60 1.55 -0.45
C GLY A 35 -15.49 1.15 1.02
N ARG A 36 -16.41 0.28 1.48
CA ARG A 36 -16.45 -0.22 2.87
C ARG A 36 -15.65 -1.50 3.11
N TYR A 37 -15.06 -2.07 2.06
CA TYR A 37 -14.36 -3.35 2.12
C TYR A 37 -12.87 -3.14 2.29
N SER A 38 -12.25 -3.96 3.13
CA SER A 38 -10.81 -3.95 3.38
C SER A 38 -10.18 -5.17 2.74
N TYR A 39 -8.98 -5.00 2.18
CA TYR A 39 -8.25 -6.04 1.49
C TYR A 39 -6.80 -6.03 1.92
N LEU A 40 -6.21 -7.22 1.94
CA LEU A 40 -4.77 -7.43 2.01
C LEU A 40 -4.26 -7.77 0.61
N LEU A 41 -3.23 -7.06 0.17
CA LEU A 41 -2.38 -7.41 -0.95
C LEU A 41 -1.06 -7.94 -0.42
N ALA A 42 -0.65 -9.11 -0.89
CA ALA A 42 0.68 -9.65 -0.66
C ALA A 42 1.26 -10.21 -1.96
N GLU A 43 2.58 -10.35 -2.02
CA GLU A 43 3.28 -11.03 -3.10
C GLU A 43 3.86 -12.33 -2.57
N ASP A 44 3.62 -13.44 -3.25
CA ASP A 44 4.23 -14.72 -2.91
C ASP A 44 5.66 -14.84 -3.47
N GLU A 45 6.42 -15.82 -2.98
CA GLU A 45 7.80 -16.06 -3.43
C GLU A 45 7.91 -16.47 -4.92
N ARG A 46 6.80 -16.66 -5.63
CA ARG A 46 6.74 -16.95 -7.07
C ARG A 46 6.45 -15.70 -7.90
N GLY A 47 6.34 -14.53 -7.26
CA GLY A 47 5.98 -13.26 -7.88
C GLY A 47 4.50 -13.16 -8.27
N ASP A 48 3.66 -14.05 -7.75
CA ASP A 48 2.22 -13.94 -7.86
C ASP A 48 1.71 -13.01 -6.74
N TYR A 49 0.89 -12.03 -7.11
CA TYR A 49 0.17 -11.26 -6.11
C TYR A 49 -1.14 -11.93 -5.74
N LEU A 50 -1.40 -11.97 -4.44
CA LEU A 50 -2.62 -12.46 -3.86
C LEU A 50 -3.40 -11.31 -3.23
N ILE A 51 -4.71 -11.33 -3.44
CA ILE A 51 -5.62 -10.39 -2.79
C ILE A 51 -6.61 -11.18 -1.96
N LYS A 52 -6.62 -10.92 -0.65
CA LYS A 52 -7.57 -11.51 0.29
C LYS A 52 -8.45 -10.42 0.90
N PRO A 53 -9.77 -10.61 0.99
CA PRO A 53 -10.62 -9.71 1.75
C PRO A 53 -10.33 -9.88 3.26
N ILE A 54 -10.42 -8.79 4.00
CA ILE A 54 -10.35 -8.78 5.46
C ILE A 54 -11.80 -8.62 5.95
N PHE A 55 -12.32 -9.66 6.61
CA PHE A 55 -13.68 -9.63 7.15
C PHE A 55 -13.76 -8.77 8.42
N SER A 56 -14.97 -8.38 8.80
CA SER A 56 -15.22 -7.48 9.95
C SER A 56 -14.75 -8.05 11.30
N ASN A 57 -14.60 -9.38 11.40
CA ASN A 57 -14.06 -10.08 12.57
C ASN A 57 -12.51 -10.18 12.56
N GLY A 58 -11.86 -9.55 11.57
CA GLY A 58 -10.41 -9.52 11.36
C GLY A 58 -9.84 -10.73 10.61
N THR A 59 -10.64 -11.74 10.26
CA THR A 59 -10.12 -12.93 9.55
C THR A 59 -9.93 -12.67 8.07
N LEU A 60 -8.91 -13.29 7.49
CA LEU A 60 -8.69 -13.27 6.05
C LEU A 60 -9.65 -14.23 5.34
N GLY A 61 -10.30 -13.77 4.29
CA GLY A 61 -11.11 -14.60 3.41
C GLY A 61 -10.29 -15.34 2.34
N PRO A 62 -10.96 -16.03 1.40
CA PRO A 62 -10.31 -16.72 0.29
C PRO A 62 -9.71 -15.73 -0.72
N ASP A 63 -8.76 -16.22 -1.52
CA ASP A 63 -8.13 -15.42 -2.59
C ASP A 63 -9.18 -14.99 -3.62
N ILE A 64 -9.27 -13.69 -3.90
CA ILE A 64 -10.13 -13.16 -4.97
C ILE A 64 -9.39 -12.97 -6.29
N VAL A 65 -8.06 -12.84 -6.23
CA VAL A 65 -7.17 -12.77 -7.40
C VAL A 65 -5.84 -13.43 -7.06
N ASN A 66 -5.34 -14.23 -7.99
CA ASN A 66 -3.97 -14.72 -8.04
C ASN A 66 -3.45 -14.50 -9.46
N LYS A 67 -2.51 -13.56 -9.62
CA LYS A 67 -1.94 -13.16 -10.91
C LYS A 67 -0.47 -12.82 -10.73
N LYS A 68 0.34 -12.98 -11.79
CA LYS A 68 1.73 -12.50 -11.78
C LYS A 68 1.80 -10.99 -11.86
N PHE A 69 2.60 -10.39 -10.98
CA PHE A 69 3.12 -9.07 -11.28
C PHE A 69 4.06 -9.15 -12.49
N ARG A 70 4.15 -8.06 -13.24
CA ARG A 70 5.08 -7.96 -14.38
C ARG A 70 6.54 -7.95 -13.91
N HIS A 71 6.77 -7.37 -12.73
CA HIS A 71 8.07 -7.21 -12.10
C HIS A 71 7.93 -7.52 -10.62
N TYR A 72 9.03 -7.94 -10.00
CA TYR A 72 9.14 -7.83 -8.54
C TYR A 72 9.10 -6.34 -8.18
N TYR A 73 8.19 -5.97 -7.29
CA TYR A 73 8.02 -4.60 -6.81
C TYR A 73 8.62 -4.48 -5.43
N ASP A 74 9.70 -3.72 -5.33
CA ASP A 74 10.38 -3.54 -4.06
C ASP A 74 9.66 -2.56 -3.11
N VAL A 75 8.81 -1.69 -3.66
CA VAL A 75 7.95 -0.79 -2.89
C VAL A 75 6.54 -0.96 -3.42
N ILE A 76 5.61 -1.23 -2.51
CA ILE A 76 4.17 -1.26 -2.79
C ILE A 76 3.49 -0.47 -1.68
N GLN A 77 2.62 0.48 -2.07
CA GLN A 77 1.88 1.29 -1.11
C GLN A 77 0.47 1.60 -1.62
N ALA A 78 -0.49 1.62 -0.71
CA ALA A 78 -1.82 2.16 -0.98
C ALA A 78 -1.82 3.68 -0.82
N ALA A 79 -2.36 4.38 -1.80
CA ALA A 79 -2.58 5.82 -1.77
C ALA A 79 -4.06 6.10 -2.11
N TYR A 80 -4.74 6.84 -1.24
CA TYR A 80 -6.15 7.18 -1.40
C TYR A 80 -6.30 8.55 -2.05
N ASP A 81 -7.09 8.62 -3.12
CA ASP A 81 -7.55 9.86 -3.74
C ASP A 81 -8.94 10.19 -3.23
N ASP A 82 -9.02 11.24 -2.42
CA ASP A 82 -10.26 11.72 -1.79
C ASP A 82 -11.23 12.36 -2.79
N LEU A 83 -10.71 12.97 -3.87
CA LEU A 83 -11.52 13.59 -4.91
C LEU A 83 -12.37 12.56 -5.67
N THR A 84 -11.77 11.40 -6.00
CA THR A 84 -12.44 10.33 -6.73
C THR A 84 -12.90 9.17 -5.84
N ALA A 85 -12.69 9.29 -4.51
CA ALA A 85 -12.92 8.24 -3.53
C ALA A 85 -12.30 6.87 -3.91
N THR A 86 -11.13 6.90 -4.57
CA THR A 86 -10.50 5.72 -5.16
C THR A 86 -9.16 5.45 -4.48
N THR A 87 -8.96 4.20 -4.07
CA THR A 87 -7.63 3.75 -3.63
C THR A 87 -6.82 3.25 -4.82
N TYR A 88 -5.56 3.66 -4.87
CA TYR A 88 -4.58 3.23 -5.84
C TYR A 88 -3.49 2.42 -5.15
N ILE A 89 -2.97 1.40 -5.83
CA ILE A 89 -1.73 0.74 -5.43
C ILE A 89 -0.62 1.30 -6.29
N CYS A 90 0.35 1.95 -5.64
CA CYS A 90 1.54 2.50 -6.28
C CYS A 90 2.69 1.52 -6.03
N ALA A 91 3.32 1.05 -7.10
CA ALA A 91 4.35 0.02 -7.03
C ALA A 91 5.61 0.44 -7.80
N VAL A 92 6.79 0.19 -7.22
CA VAL A 92 8.10 0.57 -7.80
C VAL A 92 9.00 -0.64 -7.89
N SER A 93 9.49 -0.93 -9.10
CA SER A 93 10.50 -1.95 -9.35
C SER A 93 11.83 -1.29 -9.63
N LEU A 94 12.82 -1.49 -8.75
CA LEU A 94 14.16 -0.94 -8.91
C LEU A 94 14.90 -1.60 -10.05
N ALA A 95 14.94 -2.93 -10.03
CA ALA A 95 15.60 -3.71 -11.06
C ALA A 95 14.94 -3.48 -12.42
N GLY A 96 13.61 -3.39 -12.43
CA GLY A 96 12.82 -3.09 -13.63
C GLY A 96 12.87 -1.62 -14.06
N LYS A 97 13.47 -0.72 -13.26
CA LYS A 97 13.47 0.73 -13.46
C LYS A 97 12.11 1.27 -13.88
N SER A 98 11.06 0.85 -13.17
CA SER A 98 9.69 1.16 -13.54
C SER A 98 8.83 1.43 -12.33
N MET A 99 7.84 2.29 -12.54
CA MET A 99 6.74 2.50 -11.61
C MET A 99 5.44 2.12 -12.31
N GLU A 100 4.56 1.45 -11.57
CA GLU A 100 3.23 1.06 -12.03
C GLU A 100 2.18 1.47 -11.00
N ILE A 101 1.10 2.06 -11.49
CA ILE A 101 -0.04 2.50 -10.68
C ILE A 101 -1.24 1.65 -11.06
N PHE A 102 -1.84 0.99 -10.07
CA PHE A 102 -3.04 0.20 -10.22
C PHE A 102 -4.23 0.90 -9.58
N THR A 103 -5.37 0.95 -10.26
CA THR A 103 -6.65 1.20 -9.61
C THR A 103 -7.14 -0.06 -8.92
N THR A 104 -7.63 0.11 -7.70
CA THR A 104 -8.27 -0.97 -6.95
C THR A 104 -9.76 -1.08 -7.31
N THR A 105 -10.25 -2.31 -7.40
CA THR A 105 -11.66 -2.63 -7.58
C THR A 105 -12.02 -3.81 -6.68
N ASN A 106 -13.31 -4.10 -6.52
CA ASN A 106 -13.75 -5.31 -5.82
C ASN A 106 -13.26 -6.61 -6.49
N GLY A 107 -12.86 -6.55 -7.77
CA GLY A 107 -12.29 -7.67 -8.53
C GLY A 107 -10.76 -7.69 -8.56
N GLY A 108 -10.11 -6.88 -7.74
CA GLY A 108 -8.64 -6.78 -7.63
C GLY A 108 -8.05 -5.57 -8.35
N LEU A 109 -6.82 -5.72 -8.83
CA LEU A 109 -6.02 -4.62 -9.39
C LEU A 109 -6.17 -4.51 -10.90
N GLN A 110 -6.31 -3.27 -11.39
CA GLN A 110 -6.23 -2.92 -12.80
C GLN A 110 -5.10 -1.93 -13.02
N SER A 111 -4.13 -2.28 -13.87
CA SER A 111 -3.04 -1.38 -14.26
C SER A 111 -3.61 -0.15 -14.98
N LYS A 112 -3.25 1.05 -14.52
CA LYS A 112 -3.73 2.32 -15.07
C LYS A 112 -2.62 3.13 -15.73
N VAL A 113 -1.46 3.20 -15.10
CA VAL A 113 -0.32 3.99 -15.62
C VAL A 113 0.97 3.22 -15.38
N ARG A 114 1.87 3.26 -16.36
CA ARG A 114 3.25 2.77 -16.23
C ARG A 114 4.20 3.80 -16.82
N PHE A 115 5.33 4.03 -16.14
CA PHE A 115 6.39 4.88 -16.65
C PHE A 115 7.76 4.42 -16.16
N ASN A 116 8.78 4.79 -16.93
CA ASN A 116 10.16 4.53 -16.56
C ASN A 116 10.53 5.39 -15.35
N TYR A 117 11.12 4.75 -14.36
CA TYR A 117 11.50 5.39 -13.11
C TYR A 117 12.86 4.87 -12.68
N GLN A 118 13.82 5.77 -12.50
CA GLN A 118 15.13 5.42 -11.96
C GLN A 118 15.37 6.17 -10.66
N ILE A 119 15.80 5.41 -9.66
CA ILE A 119 16.20 5.86 -8.34
C ILE A 119 17.59 5.30 -8.09
N ASP A 120 18.49 6.16 -7.63
CA ASP A 120 19.89 5.79 -7.45
C ASP A 120 20.18 5.32 -6.01
N ASP A 121 19.44 5.83 -5.01
CA ASP A 121 19.56 5.38 -3.62
C ASP A 121 18.25 5.64 -2.84
N ARG A 122 17.85 4.75 -1.91
CA ARG A 122 16.57 4.90 -1.20
C ARG A 122 16.60 4.43 0.25
N LYS A 123 16.19 5.32 1.15
CA LYS A 123 15.82 5.01 2.53
C LYS A 123 14.32 5.12 2.78
N THR A 124 13.62 6.03 2.10
CA THR A 124 12.17 6.18 2.26
C THR A 124 11.49 6.44 0.93
N PHE A 125 10.25 5.94 0.81
CA PHE A 125 9.41 6.11 -0.36
C PHE A 125 7.95 6.20 0.11
N ASN A 126 7.23 7.25 -0.28
CA ASN A 126 5.84 7.45 0.09
C ASN A 126 5.02 8.00 -1.08
N PHE A 127 3.77 7.57 -1.21
CA PHE A 127 2.80 8.07 -2.18
C PHE A 127 1.59 8.70 -1.50
N PHE A 128 1.09 9.81 -2.03
CA PHE A 128 -0.12 10.46 -1.53
C PHE A 128 -0.80 11.29 -2.62
N PHE A 129 -2.12 11.46 -2.53
CA PHE A 129 -2.85 12.35 -3.43
C PHE A 129 -3.15 13.69 -2.75
N ILE A 130 -3.13 14.77 -3.54
CA ILE A 130 -3.69 16.08 -3.17
C ILE A 130 -4.50 16.57 -4.37
N GLU A 131 -5.79 16.82 -4.17
CA GLU A 131 -6.71 17.34 -5.20
C GLU A 131 -6.65 16.54 -6.52
N GLY A 132 -6.69 15.20 -6.43
CA GLY A 132 -6.62 14.31 -7.59
C GLY A 132 -5.24 14.17 -8.25
N ASN A 133 -4.22 14.89 -7.76
CA ASN A 133 -2.85 14.78 -8.24
C ASN A 133 -2.06 13.81 -7.36
N LEU A 134 -1.43 12.79 -7.97
CA LEU A 134 -0.55 11.86 -7.26
C LEU A 134 0.83 12.47 -7.06
N TYR A 135 1.25 12.62 -5.81
CA TYR A 135 2.59 13.00 -5.39
C TYR A 135 3.33 11.77 -4.85
N PHE A 136 4.66 11.81 -4.91
CA PHE A 136 5.48 10.83 -4.22
C PHE A 136 6.66 11.53 -3.57
N TYR A 137 6.96 11.16 -2.33
CA TYR A 137 8.14 11.58 -1.59
C TYR A 137 9.15 10.44 -1.60
N GLU A 138 10.40 10.76 -1.92
CA GLU A 138 11.49 9.80 -2.02
C GLU A 138 12.71 10.42 -1.37
N SER A 139 13.33 9.75 -0.39
CA SER A 139 14.62 10.16 0.16
C SER A 139 15.67 9.08 -0.05
N GLY A 140 16.80 9.45 -0.67
CA GLY A 140 18.04 8.67 -0.66
C GLY A 140 19.03 9.24 0.36
N GLU A 141 20.01 8.45 0.79
CA GLU A 141 21.20 8.96 1.45
C GLU A 141 22.27 9.08 0.38
N ASP A 142 22.46 10.27 -0.21
CA ASP A 142 23.66 10.46 -1.04
C ASP A 142 24.91 10.43 -0.13
N ALA A 143 26.11 10.37 -0.73
CA ALA A 143 27.38 10.33 0.02
C ALA A 143 27.59 11.52 0.99
N ASN A 144 26.72 12.54 0.96
CA ASN A 144 26.74 13.72 1.82
C ASN A 144 25.52 13.81 2.77
N GLY A 145 24.64 12.80 2.81
CA GLY A 145 23.45 12.79 3.65
C GLY A 145 22.35 13.78 3.22
N LYS A 146 22.27 14.15 1.93
CA LYS A 146 21.28 15.11 1.43
C LYS A 146 19.92 14.46 1.20
N TYR A 147 18.87 15.09 1.71
CA TYR A 147 17.47 14.73 1.46
C TYR A 147 16.93 15.50 0.25
N THR A 148 16.32 14.79 -0.69
CA THR A 148 15.51 15.39 -1.77
C THR A 148 14.04 15.09 -1.55
N VAL A 149 13.15 16.03 -1.85
CA VAL A 149 11.71 15.80 -1.98
C VAL A 149 11.40 16.00 -3.46
N LYS A 150 10.80 15.01 -4.11
CA LYS A 150 10.32 15.13 -5.48
C LYS A 150 8.78 15.11 -5.49
N SER A 151 8.19 15.40 -6.64
CA SER A 151 6.76 15.20 -6.87
C SER A 151 6.59 14.68 -8.29
N ILE A 152 5.82 13.61 -8.46
CA ILE A 152 5.27 13.26 -9.76
C ILE A 152 4.07 14.19 -9.92
N ARG A 153 3.85 14.71 -11.12
CA ARG A 153 2.56 15.26 -11.51
C ARG A 153 2.07 14.39 -12.65
N VAL A 154 1.00 13.65 -12.42
CA VAL A 154 0.33 12.90 -13.49
C VAL A 154 -0.59 13.89 -14.20
N THR A 155 -0.12 14.49 -15.29
CA THR A 155 -0.99 15.24 -16.21
C THR A 155 -1.70 14.24 -17.11
N VAL A 156 -3.01 14.11 -16.91
CA VAL A 156 -3.89 13.42 -17.86
C VAL A 156 -4.27 14.45 -18.92
N GLU A 157 -3.91 14.21 -20.18
CA GLU A 157 -4.45 14.97 -21.32
C GLU A 157 -5.90 14.56 -21.62
#